data_AF-A0A1E5MJI1-F1
#
_entry.id   AF-A0A1E5MJI1-F1
#
_cell.length_a   1.000
_cell.length_b   1.000
_cell.length_c   1.000
_cell.angle_alpha   90.00
_cell.angle_beta   90.00
_cell.angle_gamma   90.00
#
_symmetry.space_group_name_H-M   'P 1'
#
loop_
_entity.id
_entity.type
_entity.pdbx_description
1 polymer ?
#
loop_
_entity_poly.entity_id
_entity_poly.type
_entity_poly.pdbx_seq_one_letter_code
_entity_poly.pdbx_strand_id
1 'polypeptide(L)'
;METRDEDPVEETPPGWVLRTPTRWREVWDIPVLALVLAALSVVVGAAFGDVLALVVGVVTALVVVAGAVLLFVAARRGYDEQSWGASWDLHRTRISVGVTFGATVMVASLAVGLPFATAFGVIAGFSQTTRFARSVPRFDYTAVAWAFFAVAACSVVLVVLGLALPEQPVLPDWRAAVWVGGGGASALFSAVLATVHARRASRAPLE
;
A
#
# COMPACT_ATOMS: atom_id res chain seq x y z
N MET A 1 46.68 -33.31 8.74
CA MET A 1 45.88 -33.07 7.53
C MET A 1 44.95 -31.92 7.86
N GLU A 2 45.40 -30.70 7.60
CA GLU A 2 44.63 -29.47 7.81
C GLU A 2 43.42 -29.45 6.89
N THR A 3 42.23 -29.27 7.48
CA THR A 3 40.99 -28.99 6.77
C THR A 3 41.08 -27.57 6.23
N ARG A 4 41.49 -27.44 4.96
CA ARG A 4 41.49 -26.20 4.19
C ARG A 4 40.08 -25.64 4.08
N ASP A 5 39.98 -24.36 4.44
CA ASP A 5 39.05 -23.31 4.01
C ASP A 5 37.58 -23.72 3.81
N GLU A 6 36.76 -23.24 4.74
CA GLU A 6 35.33 -23.00 4.54
C GLU A 6 35.14 -22.28 3.19
N ASP A 7 34.61 -22.98 2.18
CA ASP A 7 34.08 -22.32 0.99
C ASP A 7 33.12 -21.22 1.50
N PRO A 8 33.31 -19.94 1.11
CA PRO A 8 32.35 -18.92 1.47
C PRO A 8 31.01 -19.36 0.88
N VAL A 9 30.07 -19.71 1.74
CA VAL A 9 28.70 -20.05 1.34
C VAL A 9 28.23 -18.86 0.50
N GLU A 10 28.11 -19.05 -0.81
CA GLU A 10 27.72 -18.01 -1.74
C GLU A 10 26.31 -17.56 -1.35
N GLU A 11 26.25 -16.47 -0.59
CA GLU A 11 25.03 -16.05 0.07
C GLU A 11 24.05 -15.65 -1.01
N THR A 12 22.93 -16.39 -1.12
CA THR A 12 21.96 -16.17 -2.19
C THR A 12 21.53 -14.70 -2.13
N PRO A 13 21.61 -13.95 -3.25
CA PRO A 13 21.29 -12.53 -3.24
C PRO A 13 19.86 -12.31 -2.73
N PRO A 14 19.59 -11.19 -2.02
CA PRO A 14 18.28 -10.91 -1.46
C PRO A 14 17.17 -10.99 -2.52
N GLY A 15 15.98 -11.45 -2.11
CA GLY A 15 14.86 -11.65 -3.04
C GLY A 15 14.42 -10.39 -3.79
N TRP A 16 14.76 -9.20 -3.28
CA TRP A 16 14.49 -7.93 -3.98
C TRP A 16 15.44 -7.67 -5.15
N VAL A 17 16.69 -8.14 -5.10
CA VAL A 17 17.63 -8.12 -6.23
C VAL A 17 17.12 -9.02 -7.37
N LEU A 18 16.61 -10.21 -7.01
CA LEU A 18 16.08 -11.17 -7.98
C LEU A 18 14.79 -10.70 -8.69
N ARG A 19 14.14 -9.65 -8.17
CA ARG A 19 12.92 -9.07 -8.77
C ARG A 19 13.23 -7.86 -9.66
N THR A 20 14.50 -7.52 -9.88
CA THR A 20 14.90 -6.45 -10.80
C THR A 20 14.63 -6.89 -12.24
N PRO A 21 13.97 -6.04 -13.07
CA PRO A 21 13.66 -6.39 -14.46
C PRO A 21 14.93 -6.70 -15.24
N THR A 22 14.94 -7.84 -15.94
CA THR A 22 16.01 -8.22 -16.89
C THR A 22 15.54 -8.18 -18.33
N ARG A 23 14.22 -8.08 -18.55
CA ARG A 23 13.60 -7.96 -19.86
C ARG A 23 12.81 -6.66 -19.95
N TRP A 24 12.83 -6.03 -21.12
CA TRP A 24 12.10 -4.78 -21.36
C TRP A 24 10.60 -4.86 -21.02
N ARG A 25 9.97 -6.02 -21.24
CA ARG A 25 8.55 -6.22 -20.93
C ARG A 25 8.24 -6.13 -19.43
N GLU A 26 9.14 -6.64 -18.58
CA GLU A 26 8.98 -6.66 -17.11
C GLU A 26 8.95 -5.26 -16.50
N VAL A 27 9.45 -4.24 -17.22
CA VAL A 27 9.36 -2.83 -16.82
C VAL A 27 7.91 -2.35 -16.80
N TRP A 28 7.06 -2.93 -17.65
CA TRP A 28 5.68 -2.46 -17.88
C TRP A 28 4.62 -3.21 -17.08
N ASP A 29 4.87 -4.45 -16.65
CA ASP A 29 3.82 -5.31 -16.06
C ASP A 29 3.08 -4.66 -14.88
N ILE A 30 3.82 -4.15 -13.89
CA ILE A 30 3.23 -3.53 -12.69
C ILE A 30 2.65 -2.13 -13.01
N PRO A 31 3.35 -1.22 -13.73
CA PRO A 31 2.76 0.06 -14.11
C PRO A 31 1.47 -0.07 -14.92
N VAL A 32 1.40 -0.98 -15.88
CA VAL A 32 0.19 -1.20 -16.69
C VAL A 32 -0.94 -1.73 -15.82
N LEU A 33 -0.67 -2.70 -14.94
CA LEU A 33 -1.67 -3.17 -13.97
C LEU A 33 -2.18 -2.02 -13.10
N ALA A 34 -1.30 -1.15 -12.61
CA ALA A 34 -1.70 0.02 -11.84
C ALA A 34 -2.60 0.97 -12.65
N LEU A 35 -2.27 1.25 -13.91
CA LEU A 35 -3.13 2.06 -14.78
C LEU A 35 -4.51 1.44 -15.00
N VAL A 36 -4.60 0.11 -15.15
CA VAL A 36 -5.89 -0.61 -15.22
C VAL A 36 -6.68 -0.43 -13.92
N LEU A 37 -6.04 -0.56 -12.76
CA LEU A 37 -6.67 -0.33 -11.45
C LEU A 37 -7.14 1.13 -11.28
N ALA A 38 -6.39 2.10 -11.81
CA ALA A 38 -6.80 3.50 -11.81
C ALA A 38 -8.08 3.70 -12.62
N ALA A 39 -8.14 3.16 -13.84
CA ALA A 39 -9.34 3.22 -14.68
C ALA A 39 -10.55 2.55 -14.00
N LEU A 40 -10.35 1.37 -13.40
CA LEU A 40 -11.38 0.68 -12.63
C LEU A 40 -11.89 1.51 -11.45
N SER A 41 -11.01 2.25 -10.78
CA SER A 41 -11.41 3.11 -9.65
C SER A 41 -12.37 4.23 -10.08
N VAL A 42 -12.15 4.84 -11.25
CA VAL A 42 -13.07 5.85 -11.81
C VAL A 42 -14.39 5.20 -12.24
N VAL A 43 -14.33 4.06 -12.94
CA VAL A 43 -15.53 3.34 -13.40
C VAL A 43 -16.40 2.92 -12.24
N VAL A 44 -15.80 2.34 -11.18
CA VAL A 44 -16.52 1.95 -9.97
C VAL A 44 -17.12 3.18 -9.30
N GLY A 45 -16.36 4.26 -9.12
CA GLY A 45 -16.87 5.51 -8.55
C GLY A 45 -18.05 6.09 -9.32
N ALA A 46 -18.00 6.09 -10.65
CA ALA A 46 -19.09 6.52 -11.51
C ALA A 46 -20.32 5.60 -11.41
N ALA A 47 -20.13 4.28 -11.27
CA ALA A 47 -21.21 3.30 -11.19
C ALA A 47 -22.04 3.42 -9.89
N PHE A 48 -21.47 3.95 -8.81
CA PHE A 48 -22.22 4.25 -7.58
C PHE A 48 -23.23 5.39 -7.73
N GLY A 49 -23.09 6.23 -8.77
CA GLY A 49 -24.09 7.23 -9.15
C GLY A 49 -24.13 8.50 -8.30
N ASP A 50 -23.28 8.64 -7.26
CA ASP A 50 -23.19 9.84 -6.43
C ASP A 50 -21.87 10.60 -6.60
N VAL A 51 -21.91 11.92 -6.38
CA VAL A 51 -20.77 12.83 -6.60
C VAL A 51 -19.59 12.50 -5.70
N LEU A 52 -19.84 12.10 -4.45
CA LEU A 52 -18.77 11.74 -3.53
C LEU A 52 -18.04 10.49 -4.01
N ALA A 53 -18.78 9.45 -4.42
CA ALA A 53 -18.20 8.23 -4.96
C ALA A 53 -17.37 8.49 -6.23
N LEU A 54 -17.85 9.36 -7.12
CA LEU A 54 -17.10 9.78 -8.30
C LEU A 54 -15.81 10.52 -7.91
N VAL A 55 -15.88 11.52 -7.02
CA VAL A 55 -14.71 12.29 -6.57
C VAL A 55 -13.69 11.37 -5.90
N VAL A 56 -14.13 10.48 -5.02
CA VAL A 56 -13.26 9.49 -4.36
C VAL A 56 -12.61 8.55 -5.37
N GLY A 57 -13.36 8.08 -6.37
CA GLY A 57 -12.84 7.24 -7.46
C GLY A 57 -11.77 7.97 -8.29
N VAL A 58 -12.00 9.23 -8.64
CA VAL A 58 -11.05 10.08 -9.39
C VAL A 58 -9.79 10.34 -8.56
N VAL A 59 -9.93 10.74 -7.29
CA VAL A 59 -8.78 10.98 -6.40
C VAL A 59 -7.95 9.71 -6.22
N THR A 60 -8.61 8.56 -6.03
CA THR A 60 -7.94 7.25 -5.95
C THR A 60 -7.19 6.96 -7.24
N ALA A 61 -7.80 7.18 -8.40
CA ALA A 61 -7.17 6.98 -9.69
C ALA A 61 -5.93 7.86 -9.88
N LEU A 62 -5.97 9.13 -9.46
CA LEU A 62 -4.81 10.03 -9.54
C LEU A 62 -3.63 9.53 -8.70
N VAL A 63 -3.90 9.06 -7.48
CA VAL A 63 -2.88 8.43 -6.61
C VAL A 63 -2.30 7.19 -7.29
N VAL A 64 -3.15 6.36 -7.89
CA VAL A 64 -2.74 5.14 -8.58
C VAL A 64 -1.90 5.43 -9.83
N VAL A 65 -2.26 6.44 -10.62
CA VAL A 65 -1.48 6.89 -11.79
C VAL A 65 -0.11 7.41 -11.36
N ALA A 66 -0.05 8.23 -10.30
CA ALA A 66 1.23 8.72 -9.77
C ALA A 66 2.13 7.55 -9.34
N GLY A 67 1.57 6.55 -8.64
CA GLY A 67 2.29 5.34 -8.28
C GLY A 67 2.75 4.52 -9.49
N ALA A 68 1.94 4.42 -10.54
CA ALA A 68 2.32 3.76 -11.79
C ALA A 68 3.53 4.43 -12.46
N VAL A 69 3.58 5.77 -12.48
CA VAL A 69 4.72 6.54 -12.98
C VAL A 69 5.97 6.27 -12.15
N LEU A 70 5.87 6.30 -10.82
CA LEU A 70 7.00 6.01 -9.93
C LEU A 70 7.53 4.58 -10.14
N LEU A 71 6.62 3.60 -10.22
CA LEU A 71 6.97 2.21 -10.53
C LEU A 71 7.67 2.07 -11.87
N PHE A 72 7.18 2.76 -12.91
CA PHE A 72 7.79 2.74 -14.23
C PHE A 72 9.20 3.34 -14.20
N VAL A 73 9.38 4.51 -13.59
CA VAL A 73 10.70 5.17 -13.50
C VAL A 73 11.69 4.30 -12.72
N ALA A 74 11.28 3.73 -11.58
CA ALA A 74 12.14 2.87 -10.78
C ALA A 74 12.47 1.56 -11.52
N ALA A 75 11.50 0.94 -12.21
CA ALA A 75 11.72 -0.28 -12.97
C ALA A 75 12.62 -0.04 -14.19
N ARG A 76 12.46 1.12 -14.85
CA ARG A 76 13.31 1.56 -15.97
C ARG A 76 14.76 1.72 -15.53
N ARG A 77 15.00 2.38 -14.39
CA ARG A 77 16.34 2.54 -13.80
C ARG A 77 16.93 1.20 -13.39
N GLY A 78 16.14 0.34 -12.74
CA GLY A 78 16.54 -1.02 -12.40
C GLY A 78 16.97 -1.82 -13.64
N TYR A 79 16.22 -1.69 -14.74
CA TYR A 79 16.54 -2.34 -16.01
C TYR A 79 17.83 -1.80 -16.67
N ASP A 80 18.04 -0.48 -16.67
CA ASP A 80 19.23 0.15 -17.26
C ASP A 80 20.51 -0.07 -16.45
N GLU A 81 20.45 0.17 -15.14
CA GLU A 81 21.64 0.25 -14.30
C GLU A 81 22.09 -1.12 -13.79
N GLN A 82 21.15 -2.05 -13.58
CA GLN A 82 21.41 -3.40 -13.04
C GLN A 82 22.29 -3.39 -11.78
N SER A 83 22.19 -2.33 -10.98
CA SER A 83 23.00 -2.14 -9.77
C SER A 83 22.23 -2.55 -8.52
N TRP A 84 22.96 -2.83 -7.43
CA TRP A 84 22.37 -3.08 -6.12
C TRP A 84 21.53 -1.89 -5.63
N GLY A 85 22.01 -0.66 -5.84
CA GLY A 85 21.29 0.56 -5.48
C GLY A 85 19.98 0.72 -6.26
N ALA A 86 19.99 0.50 -7.58
CA ALA A 86 18.78 0.58 -8.39
C ALA A 86 17.77 -0.52 -8.02
N SER A 87 18.25 -1.72 -7.68
CA SER A 87 17.41 -2.81 -7.19
C SER A 87 16.75 -2.46 -5.84
N TRP A 88 17.51 -1.82 -4.95
CA TRP A 88 17.00 -1.34 -3.66
C TRP A 88 15.96 -0.21 -3.83
N ASP A 89 16.22 0.75 -4.70
CA ASP A 89 15.30 1.84 -5.01
C ASP A 89 13.98 1.33 -5.61
N LEU A 90 14.07 0.34 -6.50
CA LEU A 90 12.91 -0.35 -7.04
C LEU A 90 12.11 -1.06 -5.96
N HIS A 91 12.77 -1.78 -5.04
CA HIS A 91 12.12 -2.41 -3.90
C HIS A 91 11.38 -1.39 -3.03
N ARG A 92 12.07 -0.33 -2.59
CA ARG A 92 11.47 0.72 -1.77
C ARG A 92 10.27 1.36 -2.46
N THR A 93 10.37 1.60 -3.76
CA THR A 93 9.27 2.15 -4.56
C THR A 93 8.09 1.19 -4.61
N ARG A 94 8.31 -0.10 -4.89
CA ARG A 94 7.25 -1.13 -4.92
C ARG A 94 6.54 -1.24 -3.58
N ILE A 95 7.29 -1.27 -2.48
CA ILE A 95 6.71 -1.32 -1.14
C ILE A 95 5.88 -0.06 -0.87
N SER A 96 6.46 1.12 -1.07
CA SER A 96 5.79 2.41 -0.79
C SER A 96 4.51 2.57 -1.60
N VAL A 97 4.55 2.27 -2.89
CA VAL A 97 3.39 2.35 -3.78
C VAL A 97 2.33 1.32 -3.38
N GLY A 98 2.74 0.07 -3.11
CA GLY A 98 1.82 -1.00 -2.69
C GLY A 98 1.06 -0.66 -1.41
N VAL A 99 1.77 -0.21 -0.36
CA VAL A 99 1.12 0.15 0.91
C VAL A 99 0.25 1.41 0.76
N THR A 100 0.68 2.38 -0.04
CA THR A 100 -0.10 3.60 -0.32
C THR A 100 -1.40 3.26 -1.05
N PHE A 101 -1.35 2.36 -2.04
CA PHE A 101 -2.55 1.92 -2.76
C PHE A 101 -3.50 1.17 -1.82
N GLY A 102 -2.98 0.24 -1.01
CA GLY A 102 -3.79 -0.46 -0.01
C GLY A 102 -4.49 0.51 0.96
N ALA A 103 -3.75 1.49 1.49
CA ALA A 103 -4.29 2.53 2.35
C ALA A 103 -5.35 3.40 1.65
N THR A 104 -5.08 3.82 0.41
CA THR A 104 -5.98 4.64 -0.39
C THR A 104 -7.29 3.90 -0.65
N VAL A 105 -7.23 2.64 -1.07
CA VAL A 105 -8.42 1.80 -1.30
C VAL A 105 -9.21 1.62 0.00
N MET A 106 -8.54 1.38 1.13
CA MET A 106 -9.20 1.20 2.42
C MET A 106 -9.96 2.47 2.85
N VAL A 107 -9.35 3.65 2.69
CA VAL A 107 -9.99 4.94 3.00
C VAL A 107 -11.11 5.24 2.00
N ALA A 108 -10.89 4.99 0.71
CA ALA A 108 -11.89 5.21 -0.33
C ALA A 108 -13.14 4.35 -0.11
N SER A 109 -12.97 3.06 0.21
CA SER A 109 -14.09 2.17 0.54
C SER A 109 -14.90 2.70 1.72
N LEU A 110 -14.24 3.18 2.78
CA LEU A 110 -14.93 3.77 3.92
C LEU A 110 -15.66 5.07 3.57
N ALA A 111 -15.03 5.94 2.79
CA ALA A 111 -15.61 7.21 2.38
C ALA A 111 -16.91 7.01 1.57
N VAL A 112 -16.93 6.02 0.67
CA VAL A 112 -18.12 5.66 -0.14
C VAL A 112 -19.13 4.81 0.66
N GLY A 113 -18.69 4.24 1.79
CA GLY A 113 -19.53 3.49 2.72
C GLY A 113 -19.66 1.99 2.38
N LEU A 114 -18.64 1.41 1.76
CA LEU A 114 -18.56 -0.02 1.45
C LEU A 114 -17.90 -0.82 2.60
N PRO A 115 -18.42 -2.01 2.92
CA PRO A 115 -17.84 -2.86 3.94
C PRO A 115 -16.44 -3.37 3.54
N PHE A 116 -15.51 -3.25 4.48
CA PHE A 116 -14.06 -3.25 4.30
C PHE A 116 -13.39 -4.57 3.88
N ALA A 117 -14.12 -5.70 3.86
CA ALA A 117 -13.51 -7.04 3.82
C ALA A 117 -12.59 -7.26 2.61
N THR A 118 -12.82 -6.56 1.49
CA THR A 118 -11.99 -6.62 0.28
C THR A 118 -10.66 -5.85 0.41
N ALA A 119 -10.61 -4.73 1.15
CA ALA A 119 -9.40 -3.92 1.33
C ALA A 119 -8.39 -4.57 2.28
N PHE A 120 -8.87 -5.26 3.31
CA PHE A 120 -8.04 -6.05 4.24
C PHE A 120 -7.26 -7.16 3.51
N GLY A 121 -7.85 -7.79 2.49
CA GLY A 121 -7.20 -8.84 1.70
C GLY A 121 -5.97 -8.36 0.93
N VAL A 122 -6.00 -7.13 0.42
CA VAL A 122 -4.89 -6.53 -0.35
C VAL A 122 -3.70 -6.23 0.57
N ILE A 123 -3.95 -5.64 1.73
CA ILE A 123 -2.89 -5.31 2.70
C ILE A 123 -2.35 -6.58 3.37
N ALA A 124 -3.21 -7.53 3.71
CA ALA A 124 -2.80 -8.82 4.26
C ALA A 124 -1.98 -9.63 3.24
N GLY A 125 -2.33 -9.60 1.95
CA GLY A 125 -1.55 -10.23 0.87
C GLY A 125 -0.15 -9.63 0.72
N PHE A 126 -0.02 -8.30 0.85
CA PHE A 126 1.26 -7.60 0.82
C PHE A 126 2.11 -7.90 2.08
N SER A 127 1.48 -7.98 3.25
CA SER A 127 2.17 -8.41 4.48
C SER A 127 2.57 -9.88 4.44
N GLN A 128 1.80 -10.76 3.79
CA GLN A 128 2.14 -12.17 3.64
C GLN A 128 3.32 -12.39 2.69
N THR A 129 3.49 -11.56 1.66
CA THR A 129 4.65 -11.62 0.75
C THR A 129 5.97 -11.28 1.45
N THR A 130 5.94 -10.45 2.50
CA THR A 130 7.13 -10.16 3.33
C THR A 130 7.47 -11.29 4.32
N ARG A 131 6.52 -12.16 4.68
CA ARG A 131 6.73 -13.22 5.69
C ARG A 131 7.65 -14.35 5.21
N PHE A 132 7.85 -14.47 3.90
CA PHE A 132 8.71 -15.49 3.27
C PHE A 132 10.10 -14.95 2.89
N ALA A 133 10.41 -13.69 3.20
CA ALA A 133 11.75 -13.15 3.02
C ALA A 133 12.63 -13.53 4.21
N ARG A 134 13.87 -14.00 3.96
CA ARG A 134 14.84 -14.38 5.01
C ARG A 134 15.14 -13.22 5.98
N SER A 135 15.06 -11.98 5.50
CA SER A 135 15.05 -10.75 6.29
C SER A 135 14.03 -9.78 5.68
N VAL A 136 13.24 -9.12 6.53
CA VAL A 136 12.37 -8.01 6.12
C VAL A 136 13.06 -6.72 6.53
N PRO A 137 13.41 -5.84 5.58
CA PRO A 137 14.11 -4.60 5.90
C PRO A 137 13.29 -3.72 6.85
N ARG A 138 13.98 -2.95 7.71
CA ARG A 138 13.35 -1.95 8.59
C ARG A 138 12.45 -0.98 7.82
N PHE A 139 12.83 -0.67 6.58
CA PHE A 139 12.05 0.18 5.69
C PHE A 139 10.63 -0.36 5.47
N ASP A 140 10.47 -1.65 5.18
CA ASP A 140 9.18 -2.27 4.88
C ASP A 140 8.22 -2.12 6.07
N TYR A 141 8.69 -2.41 7.28
CA TYR A 141 7.89 -2.21 8.49
C TYR A 141 7.54 -0.75 8.73
N THR A 142 8.47 0.17 8.44
CA THR A 142 8.24 1.60 8.61
C THR A 142 7.20 2.12 7.61
N ALA A 143 7.28 1.71 6.35
CA ALA A 143 6.33 2.06 5.30
C ALA A 143 4.92 1.56 5.64
N VAL A 144 4.80 0.29 6.08
CA VAL A 144 3.51 -0.27 6.52
C VAL A 144 2.96 0.47 7.75
N ALA A 145 3.82 0.81 8.71
CA ALA A 145 3.41 1.56 9.90
C ALA A 145 2.83 2.94 9.53
N TRP A 146 3.49 3.67 8.63
CA TRP A 146 3.01 4.96 8.14
C TRP A 146 1.70 4.84 7.36
N ALA A 147 1.56 3.82 6.52
CA ALA A 147 0.32 3.57 5.79
C ALA A 147 -0.86 3.37 6.75
N PHE A 148 -0.71 2.51 7.75
CA PHE A 148 -1.76 2.29 8.75
C PHE A 148 -2.01 3.52 9.63
N PHE A 149 -0.98 4.28 9.96
CA PHE A 149 -1.15 5.55 10.67
C PHE A 149 -1.99 6.54 9.86
N ALA A 150 -1.71 6.68 8.56
CA ALA A 150 -2.50 7.52 7.66
C ALA A 150 -3.95 7.06 7.56
N VAL A 151 -4.20 5.74 7.47
CA VAL A 151 -5.58 5.24 7.47
C VAL A 151 -6.27 5.52 8.80
N ALA A 152 -5.60 5.32 9.94
CA ALA A 152 -6.15 5.65 11.25
C ALA A 152 -6.57 7.13 11.33
N ALA A 153 -5.70 8.04 10.86
CA ALA A 153 -5.99 9.47 10.83
C ALA A 153 -7.19 9.80 9.93
N CYS A 154 -7.24 9.27 8.70
CA CYS A 154 -8.37 9.46 7.79
C CYS A 154 -9.68 8.88 8.36
N SER A 155 -9.62 7.72 9.02
CA SER A 155 -10.78 7.13 9.69
C SER A 155 -11.29 8.00 10.84
N VAL A 156 -10.40 8.58 11.64
CA VAL A 156 -10.78 9.55 12.69
C VAL A 156 -11.46 10.78 12.09
N VAL A 157 -10.94 11.31 10.98
CA VAL A 157 -11.57 12.44 10.27
C VAL A 157 -12.98 12.08 9.80
N LEU A 158 -13.17 10.89 9.23
CA LEU A 158 -14.50 10.43 8.80
C LEU A 158 -15.46 10.26 9.97
N VAL A 159 -15.01 9.74 11.12
CA VAL A 159 -15.81 9.68 12.35
C VAL A 159 -16.24 11.09 12.79
N VAL A 160 -15.30 12.04 12.84
CA VAL A 160 -15.60 13.43 13.21
C VAL A 160 -16.61 14.05 12.25
N LEU A 161 -16.44 13.87 10.95
CA LEU A 161 -17.39 14.36 9.94
C LEU A 161 -18.77 13.71 10.08
N GLY A 162 -18.82 12.40 10.35
CA GLY A 162 -20.08 11.68 10.56
C GLY A 162 -20.84 12.13 11.81
N LEU A 163 -20.14 12.61 12.85
CA LEU A 163 -20.74 13.16 14.07
C LEU A 163 -21.08 14.66 13.95
N ALA A 164 -20.34 15.41 13.14
CA ALA A 164 -20.45 16.87 13.05
C ALA A 164 -21.40 17.35 11.96
N LEU A 165 -21.53 16.60 10.86
CA LEU A 165 -22.43 16.96 9.76
C LEU A 165 -23.87 16.59 10.15
N PRO A 166 -24.85 17.49 9.92
CA PRO A 166 -26.24 17.19 10.19
C PRO A 166 -26.74 16.04 9.29
N GLU A 167 -27.38 15.04 9.92
CA GLU A 167 -28.10 13.97 9.22
C GLU A 167 -29.24 14.60 8.41
N GLN A 168 -29.21 14.41 7.10
CA GLN A 168 -30.07 15.05 6.09
C GLN A 168 -30.15 16.61 6.15
N PRO A 169 -30.04 17.31 5.00
CA PRO A 169 -29.91 16.83 3.63
C PRO A 169 -28.45 16.55 3.20
N VAL A 170 -27.47 16.75 4.11
CA VAL A 170 -26.05 16.77 3.75
C VAL A 170 -25.44 15.37 3.65
N LEU A 171 -25.77 14.49 4.61
CA LEU A 171 -25.22 13.14 4.68
C LEU A 171 -26.36 12.12 4.86
N PRO A 172 -26.44 11.06 4.02
CA PRO A 172 -27.38 9.97 4.24
C PRO A 172 -27.07 9.20 5.53
N ASP A 173 -28.09 8.80 6.28
CA ASP A 173 -27.98 8.16 7.60
C ASP A 173 -27.13 6.88 7.58
N TRP A 174 -27.26 6.07 6.52
CA TRP A 174 -26.46 4.86 6.34
C TRP A 174 -24.95 5.15 6.22
N ARG A 175 -24.59 6.28 5.61
CA ARG A 175 -23.20 6.70 5.42
C ARG A 175 -22.62 7.26 6.71
N ALA A 176 -23.41 8.03 7.46
CA ALA A 176 -23.05 8.49 8.81
C ALA A 176 -22.75 7.28 9.72
N ALA A 177 -23.63 6.27 9.72
CA ALA A 177 -23.43 5.04 10.49
C ALA A 177 -22.15 4.29 10.10
N VAL A 178 -21.84 4.19 8.80
CA VAL A 178 -20.59 3.55 8.32
C VAL A 178 -19.36 4.36 8.71
N TRP A 179 -19.41 5.69 8.61
CA TRP A 179 -18.29 6.55 9.00
C TRP A 179 -18.02 6.52 10.50
N VAL A 180 -19.06 6.54 11.34
CA VAL A 180 -18.90 6.49 12.79
C VAL A 180 -18.52 5.09 13.26
N GLY A 181 -19.32 4.07 12.92
CA GLY A 181 -19.09 2.69 13.36
C GLY A 181 -17.91 2.03 12.66
N GLY A 182 -17.94 2.04 11.32
CA GLY A 182 -16.88 1.47 10.49
C GLY A 182 -15.58 2.25 10.59
N GLY A 183 -15.64 3.59 10.61
CA GLY A 183 -14.46 4.42 10.80
C GLY A 183 -13.87 4.28 12.20
N GLY A 184 -14.70 4.18 13.24
CA GLY A 184 -14.21 3.91 14.61
C GLY A 184 -13.47 2.58 14.71
N ALA A 185 -14.04 1.50 14.18
CA ALA A 185 -13.40 0.19 14.15
C ALA A 185 -12.09 0.19 13.34
N SER A 186 -12.09 0.80 12.15
CA SER A 186 -10.91 0.90 11.29
C SER A 186 -9.82 1.78 11.88
N ALA A 187 -10.17 2.87 12.57
CA ALA A 187 -9.22 3.72 13.28
C ALA A 187 -8.48 2.93 14.37
N LEU A 188 -9.22 2.21 15.22
CA LEU A 188 -8.64 1.38 16.27
C LEU A 188 -7.73 0.29 15.69
N PHE A 189 -8.24 -0.47 14.72
CA PHE A 189 -7.49 -1.56 14.10
C PHE A 189 -6.20 -1.05 13.43
N SER A 190 -6.30 0.03 12.66
CA SER A 190 -5.15 0.61 11.96
C SER A 190 -4.14 1.20 12.95
N ALA A 191 -4.58 1.84 14.03
CA ALA A 191 -3.66 2.32 15.08
C ALA A 191 -2.88 1.16 15.74
N VAL A 192 -3.54 0.03 16.02
CA VAL A 192 -2.86 -1.17 16.54
C VAL A 192 -1.82 -1.68 15.54
N LEU A 193 -2.18 -1.81 14.26
CA LEU A 193 -1.20 -2.26 13.26
C LEU A 193 -0.06 -1.27 13.06
N ALA A 194 -0.33 0.04 13.03
CA ALA A 194 0.71 1.06 12.94
C ALA A 194 1.73 0.92 14.09
N THR A 195 1.26 0.75 15.33
CA THR A 195 2.14 0.57 16.49
C THR A 195 2.91 -0.75 16.47
N VAL A 196 2.27 -1.85 16.06
CA VAL A 196 2.92 -3.16 15.91
C VAL A 196 4.04 -3.09 14.88
N HIS A 197 3.79 -2.50 13.71
CA HIS A 197 4.78 -2.36 12.66
C HIS A 197 5.88 -1.37 13.02
N ALA A 198 5.59 -0.27 13.71
CA ALA A 198 6.61 0.65 14.22
C ALA A 198 7.54 -0.03 15.25
N ARG A 199 6.99 -0.86 16.14
CA ARG A 199 7.79 -1.65 17.10
C ARG A 199 8.63 -2.73 16.42
N ARG A 200 8.14 -3.32 15.33
CA ARG A 200 8.93 -4.25 14.51
C ARG A 200 10.07 -3.52 13.80
N ALA A 201 9.79 -2.34 13.25
CA ALA A 201 10.80 -1.49 12.61
C ALA A 201 11.92 -1.10 13.59
N SER A 202 11.61 -0.76 14.84
CA SER A 202 12.63 -0.39 15.83
C SER A 202 13.53 -1.55 16.26
N ARG A 203 13.14 -2.80 15.99
CA ARG A 203 13.89 -4.02 16.32
C ARG A 203 14.58 -4.64 15.10
N ALA A 204 14.28 -4.14 13.90
CA ALA A 204 14.86 -4.63 12.66
C ALA A 204 16.25 -4.00 12.42
N PRO A 205 17.18 -4.72 11.77
CA PRO A 205 18.49 -4.19 11.44
C PRO A 205 18.39 -2.97 10.50
N LEU A 206 19.36 -2.08 10.60
CA LEU A 206 19.59 -1.00 9.64
C LEU A 206 20.34 -1.62 8.45
N GLU A 207 19.64 -1.83 7.33
CA GLU A 207 20.27 -2.08 6.03
C GLU A 207 20.68 -0.76 5.37
#